data_AF-A0A350AGS9-F1
#
_entry.id   AF-A0A350AGS9-F1
#
_cell.length_a   1.000
_cell.length_b   1.000
_cell.length_c   1.000
_cell.angle_alpha   90.00
_cell.angle_beta   90.00
_cell.angle_gamma   90.00
#
_symmetry.space_group_name_H-M   'P 1'
#
loop_
_entity.id
_entity.type
_entity.pdbx_description
1 polymer ?
#
loop_
_entity_poly.entity_id
_entity_poly.type
_entity_poly.pdbx_seq_one_letter_code
_entity_poly.pdbx_strand_id
1 'polypeptide(L)'
;ARRIVSAGGAIERPLSFAGNDIPGVMLAGALRDYLVDYAVSPGDRVVVVTNNDDAYRTALAVKAAGLQVPVILDARPQGGGVLAEQAKAAGIRVENGKAIAKVKGGKRVTGVAICAQAGEGAVLEEIACDAVAMSGGWSPVVHLWSHCGGKLLWDAERALFRPDGAKPPTDQDGEGFVLCAGAANGAMTLDAALADAALQGAGAASELGYKGLAEAPKVDAEAEAAMAAVWMMPQGAGIQLRMKAWLDYQNDVKVSDVQLAAQEGYESVEHAKRYTTLGMATDQGKLSNINGLAILSDALNQPIPQTGTTTFRPPYTPISMGAIGGAARAEVFQPIRRTCLYDWHEGQNAYWEPVGQWRRPYCYPKAGESHEQAVNREITQTRTSLGLLDASTLGKLIVKGPDAGKFLDLLYT
;
A
#
# COMPACT_ATOMS: atom_id res chain seq x y z
N ALA A 1 -11.63 6.70 16.65
CA ALA A 1 -12.40 5.51 17.06
C ALA A 1 -11.69 4.87 18.26
N ARG A 2 -12.41 4.26 19.23
CA ARG A 2 -11.80 3.59 20.40
C ARG A 2 -11.22 2.21 20.09
N ARG A 3 -11.79 1.55 19.08
CA ARG A 3 -11.31 0.32 18.45
C ARG A 3 -11.47 0.42 16.95
N ILE A 4 -10.55 -0.19 16.21
CA ILE A 4 -10.55 -0.24 14.75
C ILE A 4 -10.51 -1.70 14.33
N VAL A 5 -11.43 -2.12 13.45
CA VAL A 5 -11.37 -3.42 12.78
C VAL A 5 -10.95 -3.19 11.33
N SER A 6 -9.79 -3.70 10.97
CA SER A 6 -9.22 -3.62 9.62
C SER A 6 -9.54 -4.90 8.85
N ALA A 7 -10.52 -4.82 7.96
CA ALA A 7 -10.90 -5.91 7.04
C ALA A 7 -10.40 -5.62 5.61
N GLY A 8 -9.12 -5.27 5.47
CA GLY A 8 -8.53 -4.82 4.20
C GLY A 8 -8.32 -5.89 3.13
N GLY A 9 -8.70 -7.14 3.38
CA GLY A 9 -8.53 -8.26 2.46
C GLY A 9 -7.06 -8.69 2.28
N ALA A 10 -6.80 -9.35 1.15
CA ALA A 10 -5.47 -9.76 0.70
C ALA A 10 -5.32 -9.45 -0.80
N ILE A 11 -4.08 -9.20 -1.23
CA ILE A 11 -3.74 -8.92 -2.64
C ILE A 11 -3.10 -10.17 -3.24
N GLU A 12 -3.59 -10.60 -4.41
CA GLU A 12 -3.00 -11.73 -5.13
C GLU A 12 -1.58 -11.38 -5.58
N ARG A 13 -0.66 -12.35 -5.47
CA ARG A 13 0.73 -12.20 -5.87
C ARG A 13 0.95 -12.72 -7.28
N PRO A 14 1.85 -12.08 -8.05
CA PRO A 14 2.32 -12.64 -9.29
C PRO A 14 3.26 -13.83 -9.04
N LEU A 15 3.54 -14.58 -10.10
CA LEU A 15 4.60 -15.58 -10.16
C LEU A 15 5.76 -15.04 -11.03
N SER A 16 7.00 -15.34 -10.65
CA SER A 16 8.19 -14.91 -11.39
C SER A 16 8.59 -15.96 -12.43
N PHE A 17 8.47 -15.64 -13.72
CA PHE A 17 8.96 -16.46 -14.84
C PHE A 17 9.36 -15.56 -16.01
N ALA A 18 10.08 -16.11 -16.99
CA ALA A 18 10.55 -15.31 -18.11
C ALA A 18 9.39 -14.74 -18.96
N GLY A 19 9.36 -13.42 -19.17
CA GLY A 19 8.33 -12.72 -19.94
C GLY A 19 6.99 -12.54 -19.19
N ASN A 20 7.00 -12.57 -17.86
CA ASN A 20 5.82 -12.32 -17.03
C ASN A 20 5.34 -10.85 -17.04
N ASP A 21 6.00 -9.97 -17.80
CA ASP A 21 5.65 -8.56 -18.04
C ASP A 21 4.91 -8.33 -19.37
N ILE A 22 4.88 -9.33 -20.26
CA ILE A 22 4.32 -9.18 -21.61
C ILE A 22 2.81 -8.88 -21.51
N PRO A 23 2.29 -7.87 -22.25
CA PRO A 23 0.86 -7.55 -22.24
C PRO A 23 -0.02 -8.77 -22.54
N GLY A 24 -0.98 -9.08 -21.67
CA GLY A 24 -1.79 -10.30 -21.70
C GLY A 24 -1.45 -11.28 -20.58
N VAL A 25 -0.31 -11.10 -19.88
CA VAL A 25 -0.06 -11.74 -18.58
C VAL A 25 -0.76 -10.93 -17.49
N MET A 26 -1.59 -11.57 -16.68
CA MET A 26 -2.44 -10.93 -15.66
C MET A 26 -2.52 -11.80 -14.41
N LEU A 27 -2.78 -11.17 -13.26
CA LEU A 27 -3.20 -11.88 -12.05
C LEU A 27 -4.51 -12.65 -12.34
N ALA A 28 -4.61 -13.88 -11.82
CA ALA A 28 -5.74 -14.76 -12.12
C ALA A 28 -7.06 -14.25 -11.52
N GLY A 29 -7.03 -13.66 -10.33
CA GLY A 29 -8.16 -12.97 -9.71
C GLY A 29 -8.57 -11.75 -10.53
N ALA A 30 -7.62 -10.89 -10.93
CA ALA A 30 -7.94 -9.72 -11.76
C ALA A 30 -8.55 -10.10 -13.12
N LEU A 31 -8.04 -11.14 -13.78
CA LEU A 31 -8.61 -11.67 -15.02
C LEU A 31 -10.05 -12.17 -14.80
N ARG A 32 -10.30 -12.84 -13.67
CA ARG A 32 -11.64 -13.31 -13.29
C ARG A 32 -12.59 -12.14 -13.03
N ASP A 33 -12.14 -11.08 -12.36
CA ASP A 33 -12.94 -9.87 -12.13
C ASP A 33 -13.34 -9.21 -13.45
N TYR A 34 -12.39 -9.07 -14.41
CA TYR A 34 -12.72 -8.56 -15.76
C TYR A 34 -13.83 -9.37 -16.44
N LEU A 35 -13.79 -10.70 -16.32
CA LEU A 35 -14.79 -11.58 -16.92
C LEU A 35 -16.15 -11.49 -16.20
N VAL A 36 -16.15 -11.63 -14.88
CA VAL A 36 -17.36 -11.81 -14.07
C VAL A 36 -18.06 -10.47 -13.81
N ASP A 37 -17.30 -9.45 -13.42
CA ASP A 37 -17.87 -8.17 -12.98
C ASP A 37 -18.05 -7.18 -14.14
N TYR A 38 -17.23 -7.30 -15.19
CA TYR A 38 -17.20 -6.34 -16.29
C TYR A 38 -17.52 -6.95 -17.67
N ALA A 39 -17.72 -8.28 -17.76
CA ALA A 39 -17.97 -8.98 -19.02
C ALA A 39 -16.92 -8.70 -20.12
N VAL A 40 -15.65 -8.51 -19.72
CA VAL A 40 -14.52 -8.27 -20.62
C VAL A 40 -13.63 -9.51 -20.67
N SER A 41 -13.36 -10.01 -21.87
CA SER A 41 -12.38 -11.08 -22.11
C SER A 41 -10.99 -10.50 -22.37
N PRO A 42 -9.96 -10.85 -21.56
CA PRO A 42 -8.58 -10.50 -21.88
C PRO A 42 -7.99 -11.29 -23.06
N GLY A 43 -8.64 -12.37 -23.50
CA GLY A 43 -8.21 -13.19 -24.63
C GLY A 43 -9.07 -14.46 -24.81
N ASP A 44 -9.14 -14.98 -26.04
CA ASP A 44 -9.99 -16.14 -26.35
C ASP A 44 -9.43 -17.47 -25.83
N ARG A 45 -8.10 -17.55 -25.72
CA ARG A 45 -7.36 -18.70 -25.18
C ARG A 45 -6.53 -18.26 -23.98
N VAL A 46 -6.93 -18.68 -22.79
CA VAL A 46 -6.28 -18.30 -21.53
C VAL A 46 -5.54 -19.50 -20.96
N VAL A 47 -4.22 -19.40 -20.83
CA VAL A 47 -3.45 -20.36 -20.04
C VAL A 47 -3.48 -19.91 -18.58
N VAL A 48 -3.69 -20.85 -17.66
CA VAL A 48 -3.63 -20.57 -16.22
C VAL A 48 -2.35 -21.19 -15.64
N VAL A 49 -1.61 -20.46 -14.82
CA VAL A 49 -0.47 -20.97 -14.05
C VAL A 49 -0.66 -20.66 -12.57
N THR A 50 -0.47 -21.66 -11.71
CA THR A 50 -0.79 -21.52 -10.29
C THR A 50 0.12 -22.31 -9.38
N ASN A 51 0.19 -21.88 -8.11
CA ASN A 51 0.76 -22.64 -7.00
C ASN A 51 -0.28 -22.94 -5.89
N ASN A 52 -1.55 -22.64 -6.14
CA ASN A 52 -2.65 -22.74 -5.19
C ASN A 52 -3.99 -23.04 -5.91
N ASP A 53 -5.04 -23.30 -5.14
CA ASP A 53 -6.33 -23.74 -5.67
C ASP A 53 -7.20 -22.61 -6.27
N ASP A 54 -6.98 -21.34 -5.91
CA ASP A 54 -7.87 -20.26 -6.32
C ASP A 54 -7.91 -20.06 -7.85
N ALA A 55 -6.78 -20.27 -8.53
CA ALA A 55 -6.69 -20.09 -9.97
C ALA A 55 -7.57 -21.07 -10.77
N TYR A 56 -7.95 -22.22 -10.19
CA TYR A 56 -8.89 -23.14 -10.83
C TYR A 56 -10.28 -22.50 -10.97
N ARG A 57 -10.69 -21.64 -10.02
CA ARG A 57 -11.93 -20.87 -10.15
C ARG A 57 -11.88 -19.92 -11.33
N THR A 58 -10.72 -19.30 -11.59
CA THR A 58 -10.50 -18.49 -12.79
C THR A 58 -10.62 -19.33 -14.05
N ALA A 59 -10.00 -20.52 -14.10
CA ALA A 59 -10.12 -21.41 -15.26
C ALA A 59 -11.57 -21.84 -15.54
N LEU A 60 -12.31 -22.21 -14.48
CA LEU A 60 -13.72 -22.58 -14.57
C LEU A 60 -14.59 -21.40 -15.03
N ALA A 61 -14.34 -20.18 -14.54
CA ALA A 61 -15.04 -18.98 -14.99
C ALA A 61 -14.78 -18.66 -16.46
N VAL A 62 -13.52 -18.75 -16.92
CA VAL A 62 -13.17 -18.60 -18.35
C VAL A 62 -13.93 -19.61 -19.20
N LYS A 63 -13.95 -20.88 -18.78
CA LYS A 63 -14.66 -21.95 -19.49
C LYS A 63 -16.18 -21.72 -19.52
N ALA A 64 -16.76 -21.29 -18.40
CA ALA A 64 -18.18 -21.00 -18.28
C ALA A 64 -18.61 -19.80 -19.16
N ALA A 65 -17.71 -18.84 -19.38
CA ALA A 65 -17.90 -17.73 -20.32
C ALA A 65 -17.79 -18.15 -21.81
N GLY A 66 -17.56 -19.44 -22.10
CA GLY A 66 -17.45 -19.97 -23.46
C GLY A 66 -16.06 -19.79 -24.09
N LEU A 67 -15.07 -19.33 -23.34
CA LEU A 67 -13.69 -19.16 -23.80
C LEU A 67 -12.88 -20.46 -23.62
N GLN A 68 -11.68 -20.49 -24.19
CA GLN A 68 -10.82 -21.66 -24.15
C GLN A 68 -9.79 -21.57 -23.03
N VAL A 69 -9.63 -22.67 -22.29
CA VAL A 69 -8.50 -22.87 -21.37
C VAL A 69 -7.65 -24.02 -21.91
N PRO A 70 -6.58 -23.74 -22.68
CA PRO A 70 -5.78 -24.80 -23.29
C PRO A 70 -5.09 -25.70 -22.26
N VAL A 71 -4.65 -25.11 -21.14
CA VAL A 71 -4.02 -25.82 -20.03
C VAL A 71 -4.06 -25.00 -18.73
N ILE A 72 -4.16 -25.71 -17.60
CA ILE A 72 -3.81 -25.23 -16.27
C ILE A 72 -2.47 -25.86 -15.89
N LEU A 73 -1.46 -25.04 -15.63
CA LEU A 73 -0.15 -25.45 -15.15
C LEU A 73 -0.13 -25.29 -13.63
N ASP A 74 -0.18 -26.41 -12.91
CA ASP A 74 -0.07 -26.40 -11.46
C ASP A 74 1.37 -26.72 -11.05
N ALA A 75 2.01 -25.81 -10.33
CA ALA A 75 3.38 -25.98 -9.86
C ALA A 75 3.52 -27.13 -8.85
N ARG A 76 2.42 -27.50 -8.18
CA ARG A 76 2.41 -28.56 -7.17
C ARG A 76 2.46 -29.93 -7.85
N PRO A 77 3.37 -30.83 -7.45
CA PRO A 77 3.43 -32.19 -8.01
C PRO A 77 2.14 -32.98 -7.78
N GLN A 78 1.47 -32.76 -6.64
CA GLN A 78 0.22 -33.42 -6.30
C GLN A 78 -1.01 -32.71 -6.91
N GLY A 79 -0.85 -31.52 -7.50
CA GLY A 79 -1.93 -30.70 -8.05
C GLY A 79 -2.80 -30.04 -6.97
N GLY A 80 -3.99 -29.59 -7.40
CA GLY A 80 -5.01 -29.00 -6.53
C GLY A 80 -6.02 -30.01 -5.98
N GLY A 81 -6.92 -29.51 -5.14
CA GLY A 81 -7.96 -30.29 -4.48
C GLY A 81 -9.22 -30.47 -5.35
N VAL A 82 -10.38 -30.29 -4.72
CA VAL A 82 -11.70 -30.51 -5.37
C VAL A 82 -11.86 -29.67 -6.64
N LEU A 83 -11.33 -28.44 -6.65
CA LEU A 83 -11.36 -27.55 -7.80
C LEU A 83 -10.56 -28.05 -9.01
N ALA A 84 -9.45 -28.76 -8.76
CA ALA A 84 -8.68 -29.36 -9.85
C ALA A 84 -9.46 -30.50 -10.51
N GLU A 85 -10.17 -31.29 -9.71
CA GLU A 85 -11.06 -32.35 -10.21
C GLU A 85 -12.26 -31.78 -10.98
N GLN A 86 -12.86 -30.68 -10.49
CA GLN A 86 -13.90 -29.96 -11.24
C GLN A 86 -13.38 -29.44 -12.59
N ALA A 87 -12.18 -28.86 -12.64
CA ALA A 87 -11.59 -28.39 -13.89
C ALA A 87 -11.36 -29.53 -14.90
N LYS A 88 -10.83 -30.68 -14.44
CA LYS A 88 -10.69 -31.89 -15.27
C LYS A 88 -12.06 -32.39 -15.76
N ALA A 89 -13.06 -32.43 -14.89
CA ALA A 89 -14.43 -32.84 -15.26
C ALA A 89 -15.09 -31.89 -16.27
N ALA A 90 -14.74 -30.60 -16.24
CA ALA A 90 -15.11 -29.60 -17.25
C ALA A 90 -14.33 -29.72 -18.58
N GLY A 91 -13.46 -30.74 -18.71
CA GLY A 91 -12.67 -31.02 -19.90
C GLY A 91 -11.45 -30.12 -20.07
N ILE A 92 -10.98 -29.48 -19.00
CA ILE A 92 -9.78 -28.65 -19.02
C ILE A 92 -8.55 -29.54 -18.77
N ARG A 93 -7.51 -29.39 -19.60
CA ARG A 93 -6.22 -30.06 -19.39
C ARG A 93 -5.54 -29.47 -18.15
N VAL A 94 -5.21 -30.32 -17.18
CA VAL A 94 -4.46 -29.94 -15.96
C VAL A 94 -3.14 -30.69 -15.93
N GLU A 95 -2.04 -29.94 -15.79
CA GLU A 95 -0.68 -30.46 -15.80
C GLU A 95 0.01 -30.11 -14.47
N ASN A 96 0.17 -31.12 -13.62
CA ASN A 96 0.79 -30.98 -12.30
C ASN A 96 2.33 -31.01 -12.39
N GLY A 97 2.99 -30.34 -11.44
CA GLY A 97 4.45 -30.21 -11.40
C GLY A 97 5.03 -29.48 -12.62
N LYS A 98 4.23 -28.65 -13.30
CA LYS A 98 4.64 -27.88 -14.48
C LYS A 98 4.75 -26.40 -14.17
N ALA A 99 5.50 -25.71 -15.03
CA ALA A 99 5.73 -24.29 -14.96
C ALA A 99 5.83 -23.67 -16.34
N ILE A 100 5.75 -22.33 -16.39
CA ILE A 100 6.09 -21.57 -17.58
C ILE A 100 7.62 -21.39 -17.61
N ALA A 101 8.26 -21.87 -18.67
CA ALA A 101 9.66 -21.58 -18.93
C ALA A 101 9.81 -20.14 -19.43
N LYS A 102 8.96 -19.74 -20.38
CA LYS A 102 8.85 -18.37 -20.88
C LYS A 102 7.51 -18.09 -21.55
N VAL A 103 7.07 -16.85 -21.49
CA VAL A 103 5.97 -16.33 -22.32
C VAL A 103 6.51 -15.89 -23.68
N LYS A 104 5.75 -16.16 -24.74
CA LYS A 104 6.08 -15.77 -26.11
C LYS A 104 5.26 -14.56 -26.52
N GLY A 105 5.93 -13.60 -27.14
CA GLY A 105 5.31 -12.36 -27.57
C GLY A 105 6.24 -11.16 -27.34
N GLY A 106 5.75 -9.98 -27.69
CA GLY A 106 6.45 -8.73 -27.40
C GLY A 106 5.45 -7.63 -27.08
N LYS A 107 4.62 -7.27 -28.06
CA LYS A 107 3.52 -6.31 -27.86
C LYS A 107 2.28 -6.92 -27.20
N ARG A 108 2.17 -8.25 -27.23
CA ARG A 108 1.12 -9.05 -26.60
C ARG A 108 1.55 -10.51 -26.50
N VAL A 109 0.92 -11.27 -25.62
CA VAL A 109 1.04 -12.73 -25.53
C VAL A 109 0.60 -13.38 -26.86
N THR A 110 1.34 -14.41 -27.26
CA THR A 110 1.04 -15.27 -28.43
C THR A 110 1.12 -16.76 -28.09
N GLY A 111 1.65 -17.09 -26.92
CA GLY A 111 1.83 -18.45 -26.45
C GLY A 111 2.72 -18.51 -25.21
N VAL A 112 2.85 -19.70 -24.67
CA VAL A 112 3.78 -20.03 -23.58
C VAL A 112 4.60 -21.25 -23.94
N ALA A 113 5.85 -21.29 -23.49
CA ALA A 113 6.65 -22.50 -23.47
C ALA A 113 6.62 -23.08 -22.05
N ILE A 114 6.25 -24.35 -21.92
CA ILE A 114 6.09 -25.01 -20.62
C ILE A 114 7.25 -25.95 -20.32
N CYS A 115 7.53 -26.17 -19.05
CA CYS A 115 8.59 -27.05 -18.57
C CYS A 115 8.19 -27.74 -17.25
N ALA A 116 9.04 -28.64 -16.74
CA ALA A 116 8.90 -29.13 -15.38
C ALA A 116 9.23 -28.02 -14.38
N GLN A 117 8.40 -27.85 -13.34
CA GLN A 117 8.67 -26.87 -12.28
C GLN A 117 9.97 -27.21 -11.53
N ALA A 118 10.17 -28.48 -11.20
CA ALA A 118 11.42 -29.01 -10.67
C ALA A 118 12.43 -29.28 -11.80
N GLY A 119 12.85 -28.21 -12.49
CA GLY A 119 13.78 -28.30 -13.61
C GLY A 119 14.44 -26.96 -13.94
N GLU A 120 15.21 -26.93 -15.04
CA GLU A 120 16.02 -25.76 -15.44
C GLU A 120 15.40 -24.91 -16.56
N GLY A 121 14.23 -25.32 -17.06
CA GLY A 121 13.51 -24.61 -18.14
C GLY A 121 13.64 -25.24 -19.52
N ALA A 122 14.05 -26.50 -19.58
CA ALA A 122 13.95 -27.29 -20.81
C ALA A 122 12.50 -27.32 -21.30
N VAL A 123 12.28 -26.78 -22.51
CA VAL A 123 10.95 -26.66 -23.10
C VAL A 123 10.43 -28.05 -23.44
N LEU A 124 9.26 -28.40 -22.89
CA LEU A 124 8.57 -29.65 -23.18
C LEU A 124 7.55 -29.48 -24.32
N GLU A 125 6.84 -28.36 -24.30
CA GLU A 125 5.76 -28.06 -25.24
C GLU A 125 5.59 -26.54 -25.36
N GLU A 126 5.13 -26.07 -26.52
CA GLU A 126 4.67 -24.71 -26.72
C GLU A 126 3.16 -24.70 -26.95
N ILE A 127 2.45 -23.83 -26.23
CA ILE A 127 0.99 -23.75 -26.26
C ILE A 127 0.60 -22.34 -26.70
N ALA A 128 -0.13 -22.24 -27.80
CA ALA A 128 -0.64 -20.96 -28.29
C ALA A 128 -1.77 -20.45 -27.38
N CYS A 129 -1.66 -19.19 -26.96
CA CYS A 129 -2.65 -18.52 -26.13
C CYS A 129 -2.57 -17.01 -26.34
N ASP A 130 -3.62 -16.32 -25.89
CA ASP A 130 -3.78 -14.87 -26.07
C ASP A 130 -3.64 -14.13 -24.73
N ALA A 131 -3.83 -14.84 -23.61
CA ALA A 131 -3.61 -14.35 -22.26
C ALA A 131 -3.06 -15.46 -21.34
N VAL A 132 -2.39 -15.03 -20.27
CA VAL A 132 -1.90 -15.89 -19.18
C VAL A 132 -2.45 -15.36 -17.86
N ALA A 133 -3.20 -16.17 -17.14
CA ALA A 133 -3.63 -15.91 -15.77
C ALA A 133 -2.63 -16.55 -14.79
N MET A 134 -1.98 -15.76 -13.94
CA MET A 134 -1.04 -16.26 -12.94
C MET A 134 -1.56 -16.08 -11.51
N SER A 135 -1.34 -17.07 -10.67
CA SER A 135 -1.66 -17.00 -9.23
C SER A 135 -0.51 -17.50 -8.38
N GLY A 136 0.14 -16.59 -7.64
CA GLY A 136 1.25 -16.86 -6.72
C GLY A 136 0.83 -16.93 -5.24
N GLY A 137 -0.46 -17.06 -4.97
CA GLY A 137 -1.05 -16.97 -3.63
C GLY A 137 -1.34 -15.53 -3.22
N TRP A 138 -1.56 -15.29 -1.93
CA TRP A 138 -2.15 -14.05 -1.44
C TRP A 138 -1.29 -13.38 -0.35
N SER A 139 -1.30 -12.04 -0.34
CA SER A 139 -0.63 -11.21 0.67
C SER A 139 -1.67 -10.45 1.47
N PRO A 140 -1.87 -10.74 2.77
CA PRO A 140 -2.72 -9.93 3.63
C PRO A 140 -2.41 -8.43 3.54
N VAL A 141 -3.44 -7.60 3.44
CA VAL A 141 -3.29 -6.13 3.44
C VAL A 141 -3.09 -5.64 4.87
N VAL A 142 -1.86 -5.78 5.35
CA VAL A 142 -1.46 -5.42 6.73
C VAL A 142 -0.96 -3.98 6.88
N HIS A 143 -1.12 -3.16 5.84
CA HIS A 143 -0.53 -1.82 5.75
C HIS A 143 -0.98 -0.93 6.91
N LEU A 144 -2.30 -0.83 7.17
CA LEU A 144 -2.84 0.00 8.26
C LEU A 144 -2.41 -0.50 9.64
N TRP A 145 -2.33 -1.82 9.82
CA TRP A 145 -1.79 -2.43 11.04
C TRP A 145 -0.33 -2.00 11.26
N SER A 146 0.52 -2.13 10.24
CA SER A 146 1.93 -1.77 10.33
C SER A 146 2.18 -0.26 10.39
N HIS A 147 1.33 0.59 9.79
CA HIS A 147 1.41 2.05 9.90
C HIS A 147 1.34 2.54 11.35
N CYS A 148 0.60 1.81 12.19
CA CYS A 148 0.42 2.12 13.60
C CYS A 148 1.41 1.34 14.50
N GLY A 149 2.42 0.67 13.93
CA GLY A 149 3.51 0.02 14.67
C GLY A 149 3.31 -1.47 14.97
N GLY A 150 2.19 -2.07 14.53
CA GLY A 150 1.91 -3.49 14.72
C GLY A 150 2.92 -4.39 14.01
N LYS A 151 3.28 -5.51 14.65
CA LYS A 151 4.26 -6.46 14.10
C LYS A 151 3.60 -7.57 13.30
N LEU A 152 4.39 -8.25 12.47
CA LEU A 152 3.92 -9.31 11.59
C LEU A 152 4.61 -10.62 11.94
N LEU A 153 3.90 -11.72 11.73
CA LEU A 153 4.43 -13.09 11.77
C LEU A 153 4.47 -13.65 10.36
N TRP A 154 5.51 -14.42 10.08
CA TRP A 154 5.57 -15.24 8.87
C TRP A 154 4.85 -16.57 9.10
N ASP A 155 3.87 -16.86 8.26
CA ASP A 155 3.21 -18.15 8.17
C ASP A 155 3.86 -18.94 7.04
N ALA A 156 4.68 -19.93 7.39
CA ALA A 156 5.44 -20.71 6.41
C ALA A 156 4.56 -21.67 5.60
N GLU A 157 3.46 -22.17 6.18
CA GLU A 157 2.54 -23.09 5.53
C GLU A 157 1.73 -22.38 4.43
N ARG A 158 1.31 -21.14 4.72
CA ARG A 158 0.57 -20.28 3.78
C ARG A 158 1.48 -19.32 3.00
N ALA A 159 2.78 -19.37 3.24
CA ALA A 159 3.81 -18.52 2.65
C ALA A 159 3.44 -17.02 2.64
N LEU A 160 3.01 -16.46 3.78
CA LEU A 160 2.55 -15.07 3.88
C LEU A 160 2.90 -14.41 5.21
N PHE A 161 2.90 -13.08 5.23
CA PHE A 161 2.94 -12.31 6.49
C PHE A 161 1.52 -12.02 6.96
N ARG A 162 1.25 -12.26 8.24
CA ARG A 162 -0.01 -11.91 8.90
C ARG A 162 0.23 -11.09 10.17
N PRO A 163 -0.77 -10.35 10.67
CA PRO A 163 -0.67 -9.63 11.94
C PRO A 163 -0.24 -10.52 13.11
N ASP A 164 0.67 -10.01 13.95
CA ASP A 164 1.05 -10.61 15.22
C ASP A 164 0.11 -10.12 16.32
N GLY A 165 -0.93 -10.90 16.65
CA GLY A 165 -1.88 -10.54 17.71
C GLY A 165 -1.24 -10.33 19.09
N ALA A 166 -0.04 -10.85 19.34
CA ALA A 166 0.69 -10.63 20.60
C ALA A 166 1.47 -9.29 20.61
N LYS A 167 1.61 -8.63 19.45
CA LYS A 167 2.31 -7.35 19.28
C LYS A 167 1.47 -6.38 18.43
N PRO A 168 0.28 -5.99 18.92
CA PRO A 168 -0.61 -5.09 18.21
C PRO A 168 -0.08 -3.65 18.19
N PRO A 169 -0.61 -2.81 17.29
CA PRO A 169 -0.51 -1.36 17.42
C PRO A 169 -1.09 -0.90 18.75
N THR A 170 -0.32 -0.12 19.50
CA THR A 170 -0.75 0.42 20.80
C THR A 170 -1.16 1.89 20.69
N ASP A 171 -2.15 2.30 21.47
CA ASP A 171 -2.55 3.70 21.61
C ASP A 171 -1.63 4.46 22.59
N GLN A 172 -2.02 5.70 22.95
CA GLN A 172 -1.25 6.54 23.87
C GLN A 172 -1.12 5.95 25.30
N ASP A 173 -1.99 5.01 25.68
CA ASP A 173 -2.02 4.38 26.99
C ASP A 173 -1.31 3.01 26.98
N GLY A 174 -0.78 2.58 25.82
CA GLY A 174 -0.09 1.31 25.63
C GLY A 174 -1.02 0.14 25.29
N GLU A 175 -2.31 0.40 25.06
CA GLU A 175 -3.32 -0.63 24.82
C GLU A 175 -3.50 -0.92 23.33
N GLY A 176 -3.70 -2.19 22.98
CA GLY A 176 -4.00 -2.58 21.60
C GLY A 176 -5.31 -1.97 21.10
N PHE A 177 -5.29 -1.26 19.97
CA PHE A 177 -6.50 -0.56 19.47
C PHE A 177 -6.93 -0.94 18.05
N VAL A 178 -6.10 -1.69 17.31
CA VAL A 178 -6.40 -2.18 15.97
C VAL A 178 -6.49 -3.70 15.99
N LEU A 179 -7.54 -4.23 15.38
CA LEU A 179 -7.76 -5.64 15.12
C LEU A 179 -7.77 -5.83 13.60
N CYS A 180 -7.26 -6.96 13.11
CA CYS A 180 -7.39 -7.34 11.70
C CYS A 180 -8.41 -8.47 11.59
N ALA A 181 -9.20 -8.47 10.52
CA ALA A 181 -10.26 -9.44 10.30
C ALA A 181 -10.19 -10.04 8.88
N GLY A 182 -10.59 -11.31 8.77
CA GLY A 182 -10.68 -12.03 7.51
C GLY A 182 -9.32 -12.28 6.86
N ALA A 183 -9.23 -12.14 5.54
CA ALA A 183 -7.99 -12.35 4.80
C ALA A 183 -6.86 -11.39 5.23
N ALA A 184 -7.18 -10.21 5.74
CA ALA A 184 -6.18 -9.29 6.31
C ALA A 184 -5.54 -9.85 7.59
N ASN A 185 -6.22 -10.76 8.30
CA ASN A 185 -5.71 -11.49 9.45
C ASN A 185 -5.06 -12.84 9.07
N GLY A 186 -5.02 -13.17 7.78
CA GLY A 186 -4.48 -14.43 7.27
C GLY A 186 -5.52 -15.54 7.06
N ALA A 187 -6.81 -15.30 7.30
CA ALA A 187 -7.88 -16.26 7.03
C ALA A 187 -8.29 -16.23 5.54
N MET A 188 -7.74 -17.16 4.75
CA MET A 188 -7.75 -17.07 3.28
C MET A 188 -9.00 -17.66 2.60
N THR A 189 -9.65 -18.64 3.22
CA THR A 189 -10.88 -19.24 2.69
C THR A 189 -12.11 -18.45 3.15
N LEU A 190 -13.21 -18.49 2.40
CA LEU A 190 -14.41 -17.70 2.68
C LEU A 190 -15.01 -18.00 4.06
N ASP A 191 -15.11 -19.28 4.42
CA ASP A 191 -15.61 -19.75 5.71
C ASP A 191 -14.71 -19.27 6.87
N ALA A 192 -13.39 -19.42 6.72
CA ALA A 192 -12.43 -18.95 7.72
C ALA A 192 -12.45 -17.43 7.85
N ALA A 193 -12.58 -16.69 6.75
CA ALA A 193 -12.61 -15.24 6.75
C ALA A 193 -13.85 -14.69 7.46
N LEU A 194 -15.02 -15.29 7.23
CA LEU A 194 -16.27 -14.93 7.90
C LEU A 194 -16.23 -15.28 9.39
N ALA A 195 -15.72 -16.46 9.75
CA ALA A 195 -15.55 -16.89 11.13
C ALA A 195 -14.62 -15.95 11.91
N ASP A 196 -13.45 -15.63 11.32
CA ASP A 196 -12.51 -14.69 11.93
C ASP A 196 -13.13 -13.29 12.04
N ALA A 197 -13.77 -12.77 10.99
CA ALA A 197 -14.38 -11.45 11.05
C ALA A 197 -15.47 -11.33 12.13
N ALA A 198 -16.32 -12.34 12.29
CA ALA A 198 -17.32 -12.37 13.36
C ALA A 198 -16.67 -12.37 14.75
N LEU A 199 -15.60 -13.16 14.93
CA LEU A 199 -14.84 -13.21 16.18
C LEU A 199 -14.19 -11.86 16.52
N GLN A 200 -13.47 -11.26 15.57
CA GLN A 200 -12.77 -9.98 15.77
C GLN A 200 -13.76 -8.83 16.01
N GLY A 201 -14.87 -8.81 15.27
CA GLY A 201 -15.94 -7.82 15.48
C GLY A 201 -16.60 -7.95 16.85
N ALA A 202 -16.91 -9.17 17.29
CA ALA A 202 -17.47 -9.44 18.61
C ALA A 202 -16.50 -9.10 19.75
N GLY A 203 -15.21 -9.41 19.57
CA GLY A 203 -14.14 -9.02 20.49
C GLY A 203 -14.05 -7.50 20.64
N ALA A 204 -14.00 -6.76 19.52
CA ALA A 204 -13.96 -5.30 19.52
C ALA A 204 -15.15 -4.66 20.27
N ALA A 205 -16.36 -5.22 20.08
CA ALA A 205 -17.56 -4.75 20.78
C ALA A 205 -17.47 -5.05 22.29
N SER A 206 -17.02 -6.25 22.65
CA SER A 206 -16.96 -6.72 24.04
C SER A 206 -15.97 -5.90 24.87
N GLU A 207 -14.81 -5.56 24.31
CA GLU A 207 -13.82 -4.69 24.97
C GLU A 207 -14.35 -3.27 25.24
N LEU A 208 -15.37 -2.84 24.48
CA LEU A 208 -16.04 -1.56 24.67
C LEU A 208 -17.27 -1.66 25.58
N GLY A 209 -17.56 -2.84 26.16
CA GLY A 209 -18.69 -3.09 27.03
C GLY A 209 -20.02 -3.34 26.30
N TYR A 210 -19.97 -3.57 24.98
CA TYR A 210 -21.15 -3.90 24.18
C TYR A 210 -21.24 -5.41 23.93
N LYS A 211 -22.47 -5.91 23.74
CA LYS A 211 -22.69 -7.29 23.33
C LYS A 211 -22.31 -7.47 21.86
N GLY A 212 -21.27 -8.26 21.58
CA GLY A 212 -20.91 -8.69 20.23
C GLY A 212 -21.76 -9.87 19.73
N LEU A 213 -21.83 -10.02 18.40
CA LEU A 213 -22.36 -11.23 17.75
C LEU A 213 -21.19 -11.99 17.12
N ALA A 214 -20.83 -13.13 17.72
CA ALA A 214 -19.71 -13.95 17.25
C ALA A 214 -20.12 -15.02 16.22
N GLU A 215 -21.42 -15.15 15.92
CA GLU A 215 -21.92 -16.13 14.95
C GLU A 215 -21.69 -15.62 13.52
N ALA A 216 -20.88 -16.35 12.76
CA ALA A 216 -20.63 -16.05 11.36
C ALA A 216 -21.72 -16.63 10.45
N PRO A 217 -22.02 -15.98 9.30
CA PRO A 217 -22.87 -16.58 8.28
C PRO A 217 -22.31 -17.93 7.81
N LYS A 218 -23.18 -18.92 7.64
CA LYS A 218 -22.80 -20.23 7.09
C LYS A 218 -22.67 -20.11 5.58
N VAL A 219 -21.57 -20.66 5.05
CA VAL A 219 -21.25 -20.67 3.62
C VAL A 219 -20.74 -22.05 3.25
N ASP A 220 -20.97 -22.44 2.00
CA ASP A 220 -20.30 -23.58 1.40
C ASP A 220 -18.93 -23.12 0.90
N ALA A 221 -17.86 -23.58 1.56
CA ALA A 221 -16.49 -23.35 1.12
C ALA A 221 -15.92 -24.66 0.57
N GLU A 222 -15.33 -24.59 -0.62
CA GLU A 222 -14.65 -25.73 -1.21
C GLU A 222 -13.34 -25.96 -0.48
N ALA A 223 -13.03 -27.22 -0.18
CA ALA A 223 -11.76 -27.59 0.40
C ALA A 223 -10.63 -27.32 -0.61
N GLU A 224 -9.63 -26.55 -0.17
CA GLU A 224 -8.45 -26.21 -0.95
C GLU A 224 -7.27 -27.08 -0.53
N ALA A 225 -6.51 -27.58 -1.50
CA ALA A 225 -5.23 -28.21 -1.23
C ALA A 225 -4.19 -27.17 -0.78
N ALA A 226 -3.22 -27.60 0.03
CA ALA A 226 -2.11 -26.76 0.45
C ALA A 226 -1.39 -26.12 -0.77
N MET A 227 -1.01 -24.86 -0.62
CA MET A 227 -0.24 -24.16 -1.64
C MET A 227 1.24 -24.56 -1.60
N ALA A 228 1.97 -24.25 -2.67
CA ALA A 228 3.44 -24.32 -2.69
C ALA A 228 4.07 -22.93 -2.72
N ALA A 229 5.09 -22.69 -1.89
CA ALA A 229 5.90 -21.49 -1.97
C ALA A 229 6.74 -21.50 -3.26
N VAL A 230 6.34 -20.72 -4.27
CA VAL A 230 7.01 -20.64 -5.57
C VAL A 230 7.38 -19.18 -5.84
N TRP A 231 8.67 -18.88 -5.75
CA TRP A 231 9.21 -17.54 -5.93
C TRP A 231 9.88 -17.33 -7.29
N MET A 232 10.24 -18.44 -7.96
CA MET A 232 10.80 -18.48 -9.31
C MET A 232 10.32 -19.73 -10.05
N MET A 233 10.02 -19.56 -11.34
CA MET A 233 9.58 -20.60 -12.25
C MET A 233 10.47 -20.63 -13.52
N PRO A 234 10.99 -21.81 -13.89
CA PRO A 234 11.09 -23.01 -13.07
C PRO A 234 12.05 -22.81 -11.89
N GLN A 235 12.05 -23.73 -10.92
CA GLN A 235 12.87 -23.62 -9.71
C GLN A 235 14.37 -23.50 -10.01
N GLY A 236 14.86 -24.28 -10.98
CA GLY A 236 16.25 -24.28 -11.43
C GLY A 236 16.54 -23.28 -12.56
N ALA A 237 15.70 -22.26 -12.76
CA ALA A 237 15.85 -21.32 -13.88
C ALA A 237 17.28 -20.74 -13.95
N GLY A 238 17.94 -20.86 -15.10
CA GLY A 238 19.26 -20.27 -15.32
C GLY A 238 19.22 -18.74 -15.47
N ILE A 239 20.40 -18.11 -15.53
CA ILE A 239 20.54 -16.64 -15.55
C ILE A 239 19.77 -15.96 -16.68
N GLN A 240 19.70 -16.57 -17.86
CA GLN A 240 18.98 -16.00 -19.02
C GLN A 240 17.47 -15.85 -18.76
N LEU A 241 16.87 -16.81 -18.03
CA LEU A 241 15.47 -16.76 -17.65
C LEU A 241 15.24 -15.75 -16.52
N ARG A 242 16.13 -15.74 -15.52
CA ARG A 242 16.04 -14.79 -14.38
C ARG A 242 16.17 -13.33 -14.80
N MET A 243 17.01 -13.03 -15.79
CA MET A 243 17.13 -11.68 -16.41
C MET A 243 15.88 -11.23 -17.19
N LYS A 244 14.89 -12.12 -17.33
CA LYS A 244 13.60 -11.87 -17.96
C LYS A 244 12.43 -12.18 -17.03
N ALA A 245 12.65 -12.34 -15.73
CA ALA A 245 11.59 -12.54 -14.75
C ALA A 245 11.44 -11.29 -13.89
N TRP A 246 10.36 -10.54 -14.10
CA TRP A 246 10.08 -9.29 -13.40
C TRP A 246 9.48 -9.56 -12.02
N LEU A 247 9.91 -8.76 -11.06
CA LEU A 247 9.38 -8.68 -9.70
C LEU A 247 8.60 -7.38 -9.51
N ASP A 248 9.12 -6.26 -10.02
CA ASP A 248 8.47 -4.95 -10.00
C ASP A 248 8.28 -4.45 -11.44
N TYR A 249 7.04 -4.38 -11.88
CA TYR A 249 6.70 -4.04 -13.26
C TYR A 249 6.84 -2.54 -13.54
N GLN A 250 6.61 -1.67 -12.56
CA GLN A 250 6.65 -0.22 -12.79
C GLN A 250 8.10 0.30 -12.82
N ASN A 251 8.97 -0.29 -12.01
CA ASN A 251 10.38 0.09 -11.93
C ASN A 251 11.32 -0.86 -12.70
N ASP A 252 10.77 -1.80 -13.48
CA ASP A 252 11.55 -2.76 -14.30
C ASP A 252 12.53 -3.65 -13.50
N VAL A 253 12.23 -3.94 -12.23
CA VAL A 253 13.10 -4.75 -11.36
C VAL A 253 12.86 -6.23 -11.56
N LYS A 254 13.94 -6.99 -11.72
CA LYS A 254 13.92 -8.43 -12.03
C LYS A 254 14.53 -9.26 -10.93
N VAL A 255 14.32 -10.58 -11.04
CA VAL A 255 14.96 -11.57 -10.17
C VAL A 255 16.48 -11.43 -10.20
N SER A 256 17.07 -11.21 -11.38
CA SER A 256 18.52 -11.03 -11.53
C SER A 256 19.05 -9.82 -10.76
N ASP A 257 18.27 -8.74 -10.66
CA ASP A 257 18.74 -7.47 -10.08
C ASP A 257 18.79 -7.57 -8.55
N VAL A 258 17.81 -8.26 -7.95
CA VAL A 258 17.81 -8.57 -6.52
C VAL A 258 18.93 -9.56 -6.17
N GLN A 259 19.18 -10.55 -7.04
CA GLN A 259 20.28 -11.49 -6.85
C GLN A 259 21.65 -10.81 -6.98
N LEU A 260 21.80 -9.87 -7.92
CA LEU A 260 23.00 -9.06 -8.04
C LEU A 260 23.20 -8.19 -6.80
N ALA A 261 22.14 -7.55 -6.28
CA ALA A 261 22.23 -6.77 -5.05
C ALA A 261 22.75 -7.63 -3.87
N ALA A 262 22.26 -8.87 -3.73
CA ALA A 262 22.78 -9.79 -2.72
C ALA A 262 24.26 -10.12 -2.94
N GLN A 263 24.67 -10.40 -4.19
CA GLN A 263 26.06 -10.69 -4.56
C GLN A 263 27.02 -9.51 -4.29
N GLU A 264 26.53 -8.28 -4.41
CA GLU A 264 27.29 -7.06 -4.10
C GLU A 264 27.31 -6.70 -2.60
N GLY A 265 26.69 -7.52 -1.74
CA GLY A 265 26.74 -7.38 -0.29
C GLY A 265 25.58 -6.58 0.33
N TYR A 266 24.51 -6.31 -0.42
CA TYR A 266 23.32 -5.67 0.13
C TYR A 266 22.42 -6.68 0.85
N GLU A 267 22.78 -7.02 2.09
CA GLU A 267 22.08 -8.03 2.90
C GLU A 267 20.75 -7.54 3.50
N SER A 268 20.67 -6.24 3.81
CA SER A 268 19.46 -5.62 4.36
C SER A 268 18.42 -5.41 3.27
N VAL A 269 17.17 -5.81 3.52
CA VAL A 269 16.04 -5.55 2.60
C VAL A 269 15.88 -4.06 2.27
N GLU A 270 16.22 -3.18 3.21
CA GLU A 270 16.16 -1.73 3.00
C GLU A 270 17.28 -1.24 2.05
N HIS A 271 18.44 -1.89 2.05
CA HIS A 271 19.51 -1.61 1.10
C HIS A 271 19.19 -2.17 -0.29
N ALA A 272 18.77 -3.43 -0.38
CA ALA A 272 18.36 -4.04 -1.65
C ALA A 272 17.23 -3.23 -2.32
N LYS A 273 16.24 -2.77 -1.54
CA LYS A 273 15.20 -1.84 -2.00
C LYS A 273 15.77 -0.56 -2.61
N ARG A 274 16.70 0.13 -1.93
CA ARG A 274 17.28 1.40 -2.40
C ARG A 274 18.18 1.22 -3.62
N TYR A 275 18.90 0.10 -3.68
CA TYR A 275 19.79 -0.22 -4.79
C TYR A 275 19.00 -0.57 -6.05
N THR A 276 17.99 -1.43 -5.92
CA THR A 276 17.21 -1.94 -7.07
C THR A 276 16.00 -1.09 -7.43
N THR A 277 15.53 -0.23 -6.51
CA THR A 277 14.22 0.46 -6.56
C THR A 277 12.98 -0.44 -6.40
N LEU A 278 13.17 -1.69 -5.98
CA LEU A 278 12.08 -2.65 -5.69
C LEU A 278 11.04 -2.06 -4.73
N GLY A 279 9.78 -2.02 -5.15
CA GLY A 279 8.64 -1.58 -4.33
C GLY A 279 8.62 -0.08 -4.03
N MET A 280 9.35 0.73 -4.80
CA MET A 280 9.39 2.19 -4.67
C MET A 280 8.47 2.92 -5.65
N ALA A 281 7.78 2.20 -6.53
CA ALA A 281 6.91 2.77 -7.54
C ALA A 281 5.58 3.30 -6.94
N THR A 282 4.67 3.76 -7.81
CA THR A 282 3.39 4.38 -7.39
C THR A 282 2.44 3.39 -6.71
N ASP A 283 2.61 2.10 -6.96
CA ASP A 283 1.88 1.01 -6.31
C ASP A 283 2.44 0.65 -4.91
N GLN A 284 3.62 1.19 -4.54
CA GLN A 284 4.34 0.94 -3.30
C GLN A 284 4.64 -0.56 -3.06
N GLY A 285 4.89 -1.31 -4.13
CA GLY A 285 5.34 -2.69 -4.04
C GLY A 285 4.30 -3.69 -3.56
N LYS A 286 3.01 -3.38 -3.74
CA LYS A 286 1.88 -4.27 -3.41
C LYS A 286 1.98 -5.64 -4.08
N LEU A 287 2.56 -5.69 -5.28
CA LEU A 287 2.78 -6.94 -6.03
C LEU A 287 4.22 -7.46 -5.94
N SER A 288 5.20 -6.61 -5.61
CA SER A 288 6.63 -6.93 -5.75
C SER A 288 7.32 -7.30 -4.43
N ASN A 289 6.90 -6.72 -3.29
CA ASN A 289 7.69 -6.76 -2.05
C ASN A 289 7.91 -8.18 -1.51
N ILE A 290 6.87 -9.03 -1.44
CA ILE A 290 7.04 -10.38 -0.88
C ILE A 290 7.88 -11.26 -1.81
N ASN A 291 7.64 -11.19 -3.12
CA ASN A 291 8.42 -11.97 -4.08
C ASN A 291 9.89 -11.53 -4.08
N GLY A 292 10.17 -10.23 -4.10
CA GLY A 292 11.54 -9.73 -4.03
C GLY A 292 12.22 -10.05 -2.71
N LEU A 293 11.48 -10.01 -1.58
CA LEU A 293 12.00 -10.47 -0.29
C LEU A 293 12.38 -11.95 -0.31
N ALA A 294 11.52 -12.80 -0.88
CA ALA A 294 11.80 -14.22 -0.96
C ALA A 294 13.00 -14.54 -1.86
N ILE A 295 13.17 -13.81 -2.97
CA ILE A 295 14.37 -13.91 -3.83
C ILE A 295 15.63 -13.45 -3.08
N LEU A 296 15.56 -12.37 -2.31
CA LEU A 296 16.68 -11.88 -1.51
C LEU A 296 17.04 -12.89 -0.40
N SER A 297 16.04 -13.43 0.29
CA SER A 297 16.17 -14.45 1.33
C SER A 297 16.88 -15.70 0.81
N ASP A 298 16.48 -16.20 -0.37
CA ASP A 298 17.13 -17.32 -1.06
C ASP A 298 18.57 -17.00 -1.44
N ALA A 299 18.82 -15.82 -2.05
CA ALA A 299 20.15 -15.41 -2.47
C ALA A 299 21.14 -15.23 -1.29
N LEU A 300 20.64 -14.85 -0.13
CA LEU A 300 21.41 -14.70 1.11
C LEU A 300 21.46 -15.99 1.96
N ASN A 301 20.78 -17.06 1.51
CA ASN A 301 20.67 -18.33 2.23
C ASN A 301 20.22 -18.17 3.69
N GLN A 302 19.19 -17.35 3.92
CA GLN A 302 18.60 -17.12 5.24
C GLN A 302 17.07 -17.22 5.19
N PRO A 303 16.38 -17.55 6.30
CA PRO A 303 14.92 -17.60 6.33
C PRO A 303 14.27 -16.23 6.08
N ILE A 304 13.13 -16.20 5.37
CA ILE A 304 12.34 -14.98 5.09
C ILE A 304 12.10 -14.09 6.33
N PRO A 305 11.76 -14.64 7.53
CA PRO A 305 11.57 -13.82 8.73
C PRO A 305 12.82 -13.04 9.16
N GLN A 306 14.02 -13.56 8.88
CA GLN A 306 15.29 -12.94 9.24
C GLN A 306 15.65 -11.79 8.30
N THR A 307 15.31 -11.91 7.01
CA THR A 307 15.50 -10.82 6.04
C THR A 307 14.59 -9.62 6.34
N GLY A 308 13.43 -9.87 6.95
CA GLY A 308 12.50 -8.85 7.43
C GLY A 308 11.64 -8.22 6.32
N THR A 309 10.63 -7.43 6.70
CA THR A 309 9.83 -6.66 5.73
C THR A 309 10.34 -5.23 5.67
N THR A 310 10.06 -4.53 4.57
CA THR A 310 10.32 -3.08 4.50
C THR A 310 9.26 -2.32 5.30
N THR A 311 9.60 -1.10 5.71
CA THR A 311 8.67 -0.28 6.50
C THR A 311 7.46 0.15 5.66
N PHE A 312 6.25 -0.22 6.10
CA PHE A 312 4.99 0.30 5.54
C PHE A 312 4.77 1.75 6.00
N ARG A 313 4.42 2.65 5.07
CA ARG A 313 4.26 4.09 5.35
C ARG A 313 2.94 4.62 4.78
N PRO A 314 2.23 5.51 5.50
CA PRO A 314 1.14 6.28 4.92
C PRO A 314 1.64 7.18 3.76
N PRO A 315 0.77 7.49 2.78
CA PRO A 315 -0.59 6.97 2.62
C PRO A 315 -0.60 5.57 1.96
N TYR A 316 -1.65 4.76 2.21
CA TYR A 316 -1.80 3.41 1.61
C TYR A 316 -1.83 3.44 0.07
N THR A 317 -2.56 4.42 -0.48
CA THR A 317 -2.57 4.79 -1.88
C THR A 317 -2.33 6.30 -1.99
N PRO A 318 -1.71 6.79 -3.08
CA PRO A 318 -1.47 8.23 -3.24
C PRO A 318 -2.75 9.06 -3.07
N ILE A 319 -2.62 10.18 -2.38
CA ILE A 319 -3.66 11.21 -2.25
C ILE A 319 -3.15 12.52 -2.83
N SER A 320 -4.04 13.35 -3.36
CA SER A 320 -3.63 14.64 -3.94
C SER A 320 -3.20 15.63 -2.85
N MET A 321 -2.22 16.48 -3.15
CA MET A 321 -1.82 17.57 -2.25
C MET A 321 -3.00 18.53 -1.96
N GLY A 322 -3.90 18.70 -2.92
CA GLY A 322 -5.11 19.51 -2.75
C GLY A 322 -6.07 18.93 -1.69
N ALA A 323 -6.20 17.60 -1.60
CA ALA A 323 -7.01 16.97 -0.55
C ALA A 323 -6.39 17.15 0.85
N ILE A 324 -5.05 17.13 0.95
CA ILE A 324 -4.33 17.42 2.20
C ILE A 324 -4.53 18.88 2.62
N GLY A 325 -4.39 19.83 1.68
CA GLY A 325 -4.61 21.25 1.93
C GLY A 325 -6.06 21.60 2.27
N GLY A 326 -7.02 20.87 1.69
CA GLY A 326 -8.44 21.05 1.95
C GLY A 326 -8.89 22.49 1.75
N ALA A 327 -9.57 23.05 2.76
CA ALA A 327 -10.01 24.44 2.75
C ALA A 327 -8.90 25.44 3.10
N ALA A 328 -7.72 25.01 3.58
CA ALA A 328 -6.63 25.91 3.97
C ALA A 328 -5.89 26.46 2.73
N ARG A 329 -6.51 27.43 2.04
CA ARG A 329 -5.99 28.09 0.83
C ARG A 329 -6.45 29.55 0.77
N ALA A 330 -5.75 30.40 0.01
CA ALA A 330 -6.12 31.81 -0.19
C ALA A 330 -6.38 32.55 1.15
N GLU A 331 -7.47 33.31 1.27
CA GLU A 331 -7.77 34.15 2.44
C GLU A 331 -8.00 33.35 3.73
N VAL A 332 -8.36 32.08 3.62
CA VAL A 332 -8.59 31.17 4.75
C VAL A 332 -7.38 30.30 5.09
N PHE A 333 -6.28 30.42 4.34
CA PHE A 333 -5.02 29.71 4.64
C PHE A 333 -4.47 30.08 6.02
N GLN A 334 -4.52 31.36 6.36
CA GLN A 334 -4.08 31.87 7.66
C GLN A 334 -5.01 32.99 8.11
N PRO A 335 -5.51 32.97 9.36
CA PRO A 335 -6.39 34.02 9.84
C PRO A 335 -5.67 35.37 9.87
N ILE A 336 -6.37 36.39 9.40
CA ILE A 336 -5.95 37.78 9.51
C ILE A 336 -6.61 38.38 10.75
N ARG A 337 -5.79 38.75 11.75
CA ARG A 337 -6.25 39.44 12.96
C ARG A 337 -6.37 40.94 12.69
N ARG A 338 -7.53 41.49 13.03
CA ARG A 338 -7.91 42.90 12.84
C ARG A 338 -8.12 43.56 14.20
N THR A 339 -7.62 44.79 14.39
CA THR A 339 -7.89 45.56 15.60
C THR A 339 -9.30 46.14 15.55
N CYS A 340 -9.83 46.66 16.66
CA CYS A 340 -11.13 47.35 16.64
C CYS A 340 -11.12 48.64 15.78
N LEU A 341 -9.93 49.11 15.39
CA LEU A 341 -9.74 50.28 14.53
C LEU A 341 -9.46 49.91 13.06
N TYR A 342 -9.55 48.62 12.70
CA TYR A 342 -9.18 48.15 11.36
C TYR A 342 -9.93 48.88 10.24
N ASP A 343 -11.25 48.98 10.36
CA ASP A 343 -12.07 49.64 9.33
C ASP A 343 -11.79 51.15 9.25
N TRP A 344 -11.37 51.78 10.37
CA TRP A 344 -10.92 53.17 10.36
C TRP A 344 -9.61 53.32 9.59
N HIS A 345 -8.64 52.43 9.83
CA HIS A 345 -7.36 52.42 9.12
C HIS A 345 -7.56 52.20 7.62
N GLU A 346 -8.45 51.28 7.23
CA GLU A 346 -8.82 51.05 5.84
C GLU A 346 -9.44 52.30 5.21
N GLY A 347 -10.37 52.96 5.91
CA GLY A 347 -10.97 54.22 5.48
C GLY A 347 -9.99 55.40 5.36
N GLN A 348 -8.84 55.34 6.04
CA GLN A 348 -7.75 56.32 5.93
C GLN A 348 -6.66 55.92 4.94
N ASN A 349 -6.91 54.91 4.09
CA ASN A 349 -5.95 54.41 3.11
C ASN A 349 -4.62 53.94 3.75
N ALA A 350 -4.69 53.28 4.91
CA ALA A 350 -3.51 52.71 5.54
C ALA A 350 -2.81 51.70 4.61
N TYR A 351 -1.50 51.85 4.48
CA TYR A 351 -0.66 50.80 3.91
C TYR A 351 -0.39 49.75 4.99
N TRP A 352 -0.72 48.49 4.72
CA TRP A 352 -0.70 47.43 5.73
C TRP A 352 0.61 46.66 5.75
N GLU A 353 1.17 46.43 6.94
CA GLU A 353 2.25 45.46 7.18
C GLU A 353 1.72 44.16 7.84
N PRO A 354 2.25 42.98 7.47
CA PRO A 354 2.00 41.74 8.19
C PRO A 354 2.91 41.65 9.43
N VAL A 355 2.31 41.69 10.63
CA VAL A 355 3.03 41.46 11.90
C VAL A 355 2.49 40.18 12.55
N GLY A 356 3.12 39.06 12.19
CA GLY A 356 2.56 37.73 12.42
C GLY A 356 1.19 37.62 11.73
N GLN A 357 0.16 37.25 12.49
CA GLN A 357 -1.22 37.19 11.96
C GLN A 357 -1.93 38.56 11.96
N TRP A 358 -1.38 39.59 12.59
CA TRP A 358 -1.98 40.92 12.57
C TRP A 358 -1.73 41.62 11.25
N ARG A 359 -2.69 42.43 10.83
CA ARG A 359 -2.48 43.49 9.85
C ARG A 359 -2.42 44.81 10.61
N ARG A 360 -1.25 45.44 10.60
CA ARG A 360 -1.01 46.72 11.27
C ARG A 360 -0.79 47.80 10.22
N PRO A 361 -1.26 49.03 10.46
CA PRO A 361 -0.89 50.16 9.62
C PRO A 361 0.62 50.39 9.69
N TYR A 362 1.29 50.34 8.55
CA TYR A 362 2.70 50.70 8.39
C TYR A 362 2.84 52.22 8.28
N CYS A 363 2.03 52.84 7.42
CA CYS A 363 1.88 54.30 7.29
C CYS A 363 0.53 54.64 6.65
N TYR A 364 0.19 55.93 6.59
CA TYR A 364 -1.03 56.46 5.97
C TYR A 364 -0.65 57.46 4.86
N PRO A 365 -0.42 56.97 3.62
CA PRO A 365 -0.03 57.81 2.49
C PRO A 365 -1.14 58.78 2.07
N LYS A 366 -0.78 60.05 1.84
CA LYS A 366 -1.66 61.01 1.16
C LYS A 366 -1.54 60.86 -0.36
N ALA A 367 -2.50 61.45 -1.08
CA ALA A 367 -2.51 61.42 -2.54
C ALA A 367 -1.16 61.93 -3.12
N GLY A 368 -0.52 61.10 -3.94
CA GLY A 368 0.75 61.41 -4.59
C GLY A 368 2.01 61.15 -3.76
N GLU A 369 1.89 60.69 -2.50
CA GLU A 369 3.05 60.32 -1.69
C GLU A 369 3.50 58.88 -1.92
N SER A 370 4.81 58.66 -1.97
CA SER A 370 5.39 57.34 -1.74
C SER A 370 5.28 56.94 -0.25
N HIS A 371 5.39 55.64 0.06
CA HIS A 371 5.40 55.19 1.46
C HIS A 371 6.52 55.83 2.28
N GLU A 372 7.69 56.06 1.68
CA GLU A 372 8.81 56.73 2.32
C GLU A 372 8.49 58.20 2.65
N GLN A 373 7.87 58.93 1.72
CA GLN A 373 7.43 60.30 1.94
C GLN A 373 6.37 60.38 3.05
N ALA A 374 5.42 59.44 3.07
CA ALA A 374 4.41 59.34 4.11
C ALA A 374 5.03 59.10 5.50
N VAL A 375 5.96 58.15 5.62
CA VAL A 375 6.68 57.86 6.87
C VAL A 375 7.50 59.07 7.32
N ASN A 376 8.26 59.72 6.42
CA ASN A 376 9.04 60.90 6.76
C ASN A 376 8.15 62.04 7.28
N ARG A 377 7.01 62.30 6.61
CA ARG A 377 6.02 63.28 7.06
C ARG A 377 5.44 62.92 8.43
N GLU A 378 5.07 61.66 8.66
CA GLU A 378 4.50 61.18 9.92
C GLU A 378 5.49 61.28 11.08
N ILE A 379 6.76 60.96 10.85
CA ILE A 379 7.84 61.13 11.83
C ILE A 379 7.99 62.60 12.21
N THR A 380 8.09 63.50 11.21
CA THR A 380 8.19 64.94 11.47
C THR A 380 6.99 65.45 12.25
N GLN A 381 5.76 65.13 11.81
CA GLN A 381 4.50 65.52 12.47
C GLN A 381 4.45 65.06 13.94
N THR A 382 4.86 63.83 14.22
CA THR A 382 4.88 63.28 15.58
C THR A 382 5.88 64.01 16.48
N ARG A 383 7.04 64.40 15.94
CA ARG A 383 8.10 65.09 16.70
C ARG A 383 7.83 66.58 16.91
N THR A 384 7.17 67.24 15.95
CA THR A 384 6.91 68.69 16.01
C THR A 384 5.57 69.02 16.63
N SER A 385 4.67 68.04 16.76
CA SER A 385 3.32 68.25 17.30
C SER A 385 2.78 66.98 17.99
N LEU A 386 1.95 66.18 17.31
CA LEU A 386 1.27 65.00 17.87
C LEU A 386 1.15 63.91 16.81
N GLY A 387 1.33 62.66 17.22
CA GLY A 387 1.05 61.45 16.45
C GLY A 387 0.21 60.46 17.26
N LEU A 388 -0.61 59.66 16.58
CA LEU A 388 -1.40 58.58 17.16
C LEU A 388 -0.96 57.24 16.54
N LEU A 389 -0.88 56.20 17.36
CA LEU A 389 -0.49 54.86 16.95
C LEU A 389 -1.48 53.85 17.53
N ASP A 390 -1.99 52.95 16.69
CA ASP A 390 -2.68 51.75 17.15
C ASP A 390 -1.66 50.73 17.68
N ALA A 391 -1.43 50.78 19.00
CA ALA A 391 -0.58 49.84 19.73
C ALA A 391 -1.35 48.61 20.26
N SER A 392 -2.58 48.37 19.80
CA SER A 392 -3.48 47.34 20.34
C SER A 392 -2.95 45.91 20.16
N THR A 393 -2.00 45.68 19.26
CA THR A 393 -1.50 44.34 18.93
C THR A 393 -0.51 43.77 19.95
N LEU A 394 -0.03 44.57 20.92
CA LEU A 394 0.90 44.09 21.96
C LEU A 394 0.30 42.97 22.82
N GLY A 395 1.12 42.01 23.23
CA GLY A 395 0.73 41.06 24.26
C GLY A 395 0.50 41.77 25.59
N LYS A 396 -0.62 41.50 26.26
CA LYS A 396 -0.98 42.13 27.54
C LYS A 396 -1.30 41.03 28.53
N LEU A 397 -0.62 41.02 29.66
CA LEU A 397 -0.78 40.05 30.75
C LEU A 397 -1.03 40.81 32.05
N ILE A 398 -2.06 40.40 32.79
CA ILE A 398 -2.34 40.94 34.12
C ILE A 398 -1.76 39.96 35.14
N VAL A 399 -0.82 40.43 35.97
CA VAL A 399 -0.23 39.65 37.07
C VAL A 399 -0.86 40.12 38.38
N LYS A 400 -1.47 39.19 39.12
CA LYS A 400 -2.20 39.50 40.37
C LYS A 400 -1.92 38.45 41.43
N GLY A 401 -1.55 38.90 42.62
CA GLY A 401 -1.30 38.05 43.78
C GLY A 401 -0.39 38.76 44.79
N PRO A 402 -0.32 38.28 46.05
CA PRO A 402 0.52 38.90 47.07
C PRO A 402 2.01 38.89 46.71
N ASP A 403 2.47 37.90 45.93
CA ASP A 403 3.86 37.76 45.49
C ASP A 403 4.10 38.28 44.05
N ALA A 404 3.16 39.02 43.45
CA ALA A 404 3.29 39.51 42.06
C ALA A 404 4.57 40.33 41.84
N GLY A 405 4.94 41.21 42.79
CA GLY A 405 6.18 41.99 42.72
C GLY A 405 7.42 41.11 42.70
N LYS A 406 7.54 40.17 43.65
CA LYS A 406 8.66 39.22 43.72
C LYS A 406 8.79 38.39 42.44
N PHE A 407 7.66 37.99 41.86
CA PHE A 407 7.66 37.25 40.60
C PHE A 407 8.20 38.09 39.43
N LEU A 408 7.83 39.37 39.35
CA LEU A 408 8.38 40.27 38.34
C LEU A 408 9.88 40.51 38.54
N ASP A 409 10.36 40.65 39.79
CA ASP A 409 11.79 40.79 40.11
C ASP A 409 12.61 39.57 39.67
N LEU A 410 12.02 38.37 39.63
CA LEU A 410 12.69 37.15 39.14
C LEU A 410 12.74 37.05 37.62
N LEU A 411 11.80 37.68 36.91
CA LEU A 411 11.65 37.56 35.46
C LEU A 411 12.34 38.69 34.69
N TYR A 412 12.32 39.90 35.23
CA TYR A 412 12.84 41.09 34.56
C TYR A 412 14.25 41.43 35.09
N THR A 413 15.13 41.83 34.17
CA THR A 413 16.55 42.15 34.43
C THR A 413 16.80 43.59 34.80
#